data_AF-A0A6L5ESF8-F1
#
_entry.id   AF-A0A6L5ESF8-F1
#
_cell.length_a   1.000
_cell.length_b   1.000
_cell.length_c   1.000
_cell.angle_alpha   90.00
_cell.angle_beta   90.00
_cell.angle_gamma   90.00
#
_symmetry.space_group_name_H-M   'P 1'
#
loop_
_entity.id
_entity.type
_entity.pdbx_description
1 polymer ?
#
loop_
_entity_poly.entity_id
_entity_poly.type
_entity_poly.pdbx_seq_one_letter_code
_entity_poly.pdbx_strand_id
1 'polypeptide(L)'
;MHMPQIAKTDRLERYESRTTWMLFALAVLFLIAYAIPIIWPDLPGWVGLLVRKTTLVIWLAFALDLAIRAILSGQFFRYLIRHPIDLVVVAIPALRPLRILRVFATAHILLQRTGRLSIMNTLPAIVTATTLLLFMGALAVLDAERDAPNAEITNFGDALWWSTVTVTTVGYGDLVPVTAVGRSVTAALMLVGISLIGAVTASVSAWFTSNTGSSNSDDSEESWHENTGIDQRLGALEDQINDIHRVLVSGDSKTERSDADARHARQY
;
A
#
# COMPACT_ATOMS: atom_id res chain seq x y z
N MET A 1 -29.96 1.02 25.35
CA MET A 1 -30.62 0.42 24.16
C MET A 1 -29.69 0.62 22.97
N HIS A 2 -28.82 -0.35 22.69
CA HIS A 2 -27.72 -0.23 21.73
C HIS A 2 -27.52 -1.58 21.02
N MET A 3 -27.17 -1.49 19.73
CA MET A 3 -27.05 -2.53 18.67
C MET A 3 -28.33 -2.73 17.85
N PRO A 4 -28.29 -2.49 16.52
CA PRO A 4 -27.52 -3.35 15.61
C PRO A 4 -26.87 -2.60 14.42
N GLN A 5 -25.58 -2.28 14.50
CA GLN A 5 -24.77 -1.85 13.34
C GLN A 5 -23.63 -2.84 13.02
N ILE A 6 -23.25 -3.72 13.96
CA ILE A 6 -22.10 -4.63 13.84
C ILE A 6 -22.36 -5.83 12.91
N ALA A 7 -23.60 -6.26 12.73
CA ALA A 7 -23.91 -7.45 11.91
C ALA A 7 -23.79 -7.23 10.38
N LYS A 8 -23.79 -5.96 9.91
CA LYS A 8 -23.71 -5.65 8.48
C LYS A 8 -22.27 -5.65 7.95
N THR A 9 -21.30 -5.23 8.77
CA THR A 9 -19.87 -5.23 8.40
C THR A 9 -19.35 -6.67 8.26
N ASP A 10 -19.78 -7.55 9.15
CA ASP A 10 -19.30 -8.93 9.25
C ASP A 10 -19.71 -9.82 8.05
N ARG A 11 -20.87 -9.52 7.43
CA ARG A 11 -21.35 -10.21 6.22
C ARG A 11 -20.72 -9.66 4.94
N LEU A 12 -20.39 -8.37 4.92
CA LEU A 12 -19.72 -7.72 3.79
C LEU A 12 -18.27 -8.21 3.68
N GLU A 13 -17.54 -8.26 4.80
CA GLU A 13 -16.15 -8.74 4.86
C GLU A 13 -16.02 -10.24 4.52
N ARG A 14 -16.98 -11.07 4.95
CA ARG A 14 -17.01 -12.50 4.59
C ARG A 14 -17.33 -12.74 3.12
N TYR A 15 -18.13 -11.88 2.50
CA TYR A 15 -18.40 -11.93 1.06
C TYR A 15 -17.22 -11.38 0.24
N GLU A 16 -16.60 -10.28 0.67
CA GLU A 16 -15.42 -9.70 0.03
C GLU A 16 -14.22 -10.64 0.04
N SER A 17 -13.94 -11.33 1.14
CA SER A 17 -12.79 -12.26 1.23
C SER A 17 -12.93 -13.49 0.31
N ARG A 18 -14.12 -14.10 0.22
CA ARG A 18 -14.38 -15.22 -0.70
C ARG A 18 -14.44 -14.80 -2.16
N THR A 19 -15.08 -13.66 -2.42
CA THR A 19 -15.26 -13.19 -3.80
C THR A 19 -13.96 -12.63 -4.37
N THR A 20 -13.07 -12.05 -3.56
CA THR A 20 -11.77 -11.53 -4.03
C THR A 20 -10.87 -12.62 -4.55
N TRP A 21 -10.79 -13.77 -3.86
CA TRP A 21 -9.96 -14.89 -4.31
C TRP A 21 -10.51 -15.56 -5.57
N MET A 22 -11.84 -15.67 -5.67
CA MET A 22 -12.51 -16.17 -6.87
C MET A 22 -12.35 -15.20 -8.05
N LEU A 23 -12.51 -13.89 -7.82
CA LEU A 23 -12.29 -12.84 -8.83
C LEU A 23 -10.83 -12.77 -9.28
N PHE A 24 -9.87 -12.99 -8.38
CA PHE A 24 -8.46 -13.07 -8.73
C PHE A 24 -8.18 -14.28 -9.62
N ALA A 25 -8.69 -15.46 -9.25
CA ALA A 25 -8.57 -16.66 -10.09
C ALA A 25 -9.22 -16.45 -11.47
N LEU A 26 -10.39 -15.81 -11.52
CA LEU A 26 -11.12 -15.51 -12.75
C LEU A 26 -10.42 -14.43 -13.60
N ALA A 27 -9.76 -13.47 -12.95
CA ALA A 27 -8.91 -12.47 -13.58
C ALA A 27 -7.65 -13.08 -14.20
N VAL A 28 -6.94 -13.94 -13.47
CA VAL A 28 -5.77 -14.66 -13.98
C VAL A 28 -6.17 -15.58 -15.14
N LEU A 29 -7.28 -16.32 -15.00
CA LEU A 29 -7.84 -17.14 -16.07
C LEU A 29 -8.19 -16.29 -17.30
N PHE A 30 -8.81 -15.13 -17.09
CA PHE A 30 -9.11 -14.18 -18.16
C PHE A 30 -7.85 -13.64 -18.83
N LEU A 31 -6.80 -13.31 -18.06
CA LEU A 31 -5.53 -12.83 -18.61
C LEU A 31 -4.87 -13.88 -19.50
N ILE A 32 -4.84 -15.14 -19.05
CA ILE A 32 -4.28 -16.25 -19.83
C ILE A 32 -5.14 -16.47 -21.09
N ALA A 33 -6.47 -16.52 -20.95
CA ALA A 33 -7.39 -16.70 -22.07
C ALA A 33 -7.33 -15.54 -23.08
N TYR A 34 -7.05 -14.32 -22.63
CA TYR A 34 -6.89 -13.13 -23.45
C TYR A 34 -5.51 -13.04 -24.10
N ALA A 35 -4.45 -13.49 -23.42
CA ALA A 35 -3.09 -13.48 -23.94
C ALA A 35 -2.88 -14.51 -25.07
N ILE A 36 -3.46 -15.70 -24.96
CA ILE A 36 -3.30 -16.79 -25.95
C ILE A 36 -3.59 -16.36 -27.40
N PRO A 37 -4.76 -15.77 -27.74
CA PRO A 37 -5.06 -15.35 -29.11
C PRO A 37 -4.25 -14.13 -29.56
N ILE A 38 -3.75 -13.33 -28.61
CA ILE A 38 -2.94 -12.15 -28.91
C ILE A 38 -1.49 -12.56 -29.23
N ILE A 39 -0.95 -13.55 -28.51
CA ILE A 39 0.41 -14.07 -28.71
C ILE A 39 0.48 -14.99 -29.93
N TRP A 40 -0.54 -15.83 -30.15
CA TRP A 40 -0.61 -16.72 -31.31
C TRP A 40 -1.78 -16.36 -32.22
N PRO A 41 -1.56 -15.51 -33.23
CA PRO A 41 -2.59 -15.13 -34.18
C PRO A 41 -2.95 -16.26 -35.17
N ASP A 42 -2.06 -17.24 -35.41
CA ASP A 42 -2.26 -18.36 -36.35
C ASP A 42 -3.13 -19.51 -35.82
N LEU A 43 -4.05 -19.21 -34.89
CA LEU A 43 -4.94 -20.21 -34.34
C LEU A 43 -6.00 -20.64 -35.38
N PRO A 44 -6.32 -21.94 -35.49
CA PRO A 44 -7.37 -22.39 -36.39
C PRO A 44 -8.69 -21.71 -36.04
N GLY A 45 -9.46 -21.29 -37.06
CA GLY A 45 -10.58 -20.35 -36.88
C GLY A 45 -11.65 -20.77 -35.87
N TRP A 46 -11.81 -22.08 -35.61
CA TRP A 46 -12.70 -22.59 -34.56
C TRP A 46 -12.19 -22.26 -33.14
N VAL A 47 -10.88 -22.27 -32.91
CA VAL A 47 -10.25 -21.88 -31.64
C VAL A 47 -10.40 -20.38 -31.44
N GLY A 48 -10.14 -19.57 -32.47
CA GLY A 48 -10.34 -18.11 -32.40
C GLY A 48 -11.79 -17.72 -32.05
N LEU A 49 -12.77 -18.41 -32.65
CA LEU A 49 -14.19 -18.22 -32.34
C LEU A 49 -14.55 -18.62 -30.91
N LEU A 50 -14.04 -19.76 -30.42
CA LEU A 50 -14.26 -20.22 -29.05
C LEU A 50 -13.64 -19.26 -28.04
N VAL A 51 -12.42 -18.79 -28.29
CA VAL A 51 -11.74 -17.82 -27.44
C VAL A 51 -12.51 -16.50 -27.42
N ARG A 52 -12.93 -15.97 -28.58
CA ARG A 52 -13.73 -14.74 -28.65
C ARG A 52 -15.07 -14.86 -27.91
N LYS A 53 -15.77 -15.99 -28.07
CA LYS A 53 -17.00 -16.26 -27.32
C LYS A 53 -16.76 -16.39 -25.83
N THR A 54 -15.70 -17.08 -25.41
CA THR A 54 -15.36 -17.25 -24.00
C THR A 54 -15.01 -15.92 -23.34
N THR A 55 -14.21 -15.09 -24.02
CA THR A 55 -13.90 -13.71 -23.59
C THR A 55 -15.17 -12.86 -23.45
N LEU A 56 -16.14 -13.01 -24.35
CA LEU A 56 -17.43 -12.32 -24.27
C LEU A 56 -18.30 -12.81 -23.10
N VAL A 57 -18.36 -14.12 -22.87
CA VAL A 57 -19.10 -14.71 -21.74
C VAL A 57 -18.49 -14.27 -20.41
N ILE A 58 -17.16 -14.30 -20.29
CA ILE A 58 -16.45 -13.79 -19.12
C ILE A 58 -16.73 -12.29 -18.94
N TRP A 59 -16.76 -11.51 -20.03
CA TRP A 59 -17.14 -10.10 -19.99
C TRP A 59 -18.58 -9.89 -19.47
N LEU A 60 -19.55 -10.66 -19.95
CA LEU A 60 -20.94 -10.60 -19.46
C LEU A 60 -21.02 -10.96 -17.97
N ALA A 61 -20.32 -12.00 -17.54
CA ALA A 61 -20.28 -12.38 -16.13
C ALA A 61 -19.71 -11.25 -15.24
N PHE A 62 -18.67 -10.56 -15.72
CA PHE A 62 -18.06 -9.43 -15.04
C PHE A 62 -18.91 -8.16 -15.03
N ALA A 63 -19.64 -7.89 -16.11
CA ALA A 63 -20.60 -6.80 -16.17
C ALA A 63 -21.80 -7.08 -15.25
N LEU A 64 -22.21 -8.34 -15.17
CA LEU A 64 -23.28 -8.81 -14.30
C LEU A 64 -22.86 -8.78 -12.82
N ASP A 65 -21.61 -9.10 -12.48
CA ASP A 65 -21.06 -8.88 -11.12
C ASP A 65 -21.07 -7.39 -10.74
N LEU A 66 -20.69 -6.48 -11.67
CA LEU A 66 -20.78 -5.04 -11.43
C LEU A 66 -22.23 -4.60 -11.22
N ALA A 67 -23.16 -5.09 -12.06
CA ALA A 67 -24.58 -4.81 -11.93
C ALA A 67 -25.15 -5.32 -10.60
N ILE A 68 -24.81 -6.56 -10.20
CA ILE A 68 -25.22 -7.13 -8.92
C ILE A 68 -24.69 -6.29 -7.76
N ARG A 69 -23.40 -5.94 -7.75
CA ARG A 69 -22.82 -5.08 -6.69
C ARG A 69 -23.49 -3.72 -6.62
N ALA A 70 -23.77 -3.10 -7.77
CA ALA A 70 -24.45 -1.80 -7.84
C ALA A 70 -25.92 -1.88 -7.38
N ILE A 71 -26.61 -2.99 -7.63
CA ILE A 71 -27.98 -3.24 -7.17
C ILE A 71 -27.98 -3.54 -5.65
N LEU A 72 -27.04 -4.36 -5.17
CA LEU A 72 -26.92 -4.74 -3.76
C LEU A 72 -26.49 -3.56 -2.87
N SER A 73 -25.78 -2.56 -3.43
CA SER A 73 -25.46 -1.31 -2.73
C SER A 73 -26.66 -0.38 -2.58
N GLY A 74 -27.83 -0.73 -3.14
CA GLY A 74 -29.11 -0.02 -3.00
C GLY A 74 -29.20 1.33 -3.72
N GLN A 75 -28.15 1.78 -4.41
CA GLN A 75 -28.09 3.11 -5.04
C GLN A 75 -27.23 3.07 -6.31
N PHE A 76 -27.74 2.42 -7.36
CA PHE A 76 -27.06 2.18 -8.65
C PHE A 76 -26.26 3.39 -9.16
N PHE A 77 -26.91 4.55 -9.31
CA PHE A 77 -26.27 5.77 -9.81
C PHE A 77 -25.19 6.33 -8.87
N ARG A 78 -25.40 6.23 -7.55
CA ARG A 78 -24.48 6.79 -6.55
C ARG A 78 -23.23 5.92 -6.39
N TYR A 79 -23.34 4.61 -6.63
CA TYR A 79 -22.21 3.69 -6.70
C TYR A 79 -21.41 3.89 -7.99
N LEU A 80 -22.09 4.05 -9.14
CA LEU A 80 -21.44 4.23 -10.44
C LEU A 80 -20.60 5.52 -10.50
N ILE A 81 -21.11 6.61 -9.92
CA ILE A 81 -20.38 7.89 -9.82
C ILE A 81 -19.22 7.81 -8.80
N ARG A 82 -19.30 6.92 -7.79
CA ARG A 82 -18.21 6.69 -6.83
C ARG A 82 -17.07 5.83 -7.37
N HIS A 83 -17.30 5.07 -8.44
CA HIS A 83 -16.31 4.15 -9.03
C HIS A 83 -16.13 4.40 -10.54
N PRO A 84 -15.63 5.59 -10.94
CA PRO A 84 -15.49 5.95 -12.36
C PRO A 84 -14.55 5.01 -13.12
N ILE A 85 -13.55 4.42 -12.45
CA ILE A 85 -12.58 3.50 -13.06
C ILE A 85 -13.26 2.21 -13.57
N ASP A 86 -14.21 1.63 -12.83
CA ASP A 86 -14.90 0.41 -13.29
C ASP A 86 -15.81 0.70 -14.48
N LEU A 87 -16.48 1.85 -14.46
CA LEU A 87 -17.34 2.28 -15.54
C LEU A 87 -16.53 2.45 -16.83
N VAL A 88 -15.39 3.14 -16.77
CA VAL A 88 -14.49 3.36 -17.91
C VAL A 88 -13.93 2.05 -18.44
N VAL A 89 -13.49 1.15 -17.57
CA VAL A 89 -12.94 -0.16 -17.95
C VAL A 89 -13.99 -1.10 -18.54
N VAL A 90 -15.26 -1.00 -18.10
CA VAL A 90 -16.37 -1.78 -18.69
C VAL A 90 -16.83 -1.18 -20.02
N ALA A 91 -16.87 0.15 -20.11
CA ALA A 91 -17.27 0.88 -21.32
C ALA A 91 -16.26 0.76 -22.46
N ILE A 92 -14.97 0.66 -22.16
CA ILE A 92 -13.89 0.56 -23.16
C ILE A 92 -13.26 -0.85 -23.10
N PRO A 93 -13.60 -1.74 -24.04
CA PRO A 93 -13.10 -3.11 -24.06
C PRO A 93 -11.58 -3.24 -23.99
N ALA A 94 -10.84 -2.34 -24.64
CA ALA A 94 -9.38 -2.36 -24.66
C ALA A 94 -8.75 -2.12 -23.27
N LEU A 95 -9.48 -1.47 -22.33
CA LEU A 95 -8.99 -1.24 -20.96
C LEU A 95 -9.27 -2.42 -20.03
N ARG A 96 -9.95 -3.48 -20.49
CA ARG A 96 -10.32 -4.64 -19.66
C ARG A 96 -9.14 -5.30 -18.94
N PRO A 97 -7.95 -5.47 -19.54
CA PRO A 97 -6.81 -6.04 -18.84
C PRO A 97 -6.49 -5.26 -17.55
N LEU A 98 -6.58 -3.93 -17.55
CA LEU A 98 -6.28 -3.08 -16.39
C LEU A 98 -7.13 -3.37 -15.15
N ARG A 99 -8.28 -4.07 -15.28
CA ARG A 99 -9.12 -4.47 -14.15
C ARG A 99 -8.39 -5.36 -13.13
N ILE A 100 -7.49 -6.22 -13.60
CA ILE A 100 -6.73 -7.14 -12.73
C ILE A 100 -5.81 -6.35 -11.80
N LEU A 101 -5.25 -5.24 -12.28
CA LEU A 101 -4.43 -4.35 -11.46
C LEU A 101 -5.25 -3.80 -10.28
N ARG A 102 -6.51 -3.42 -10.53
CA ARG A 102 -7.41 -2.95 -9.46
C ARG A 102 -7.73 -4.06 -8.46
N VAL A 103 -8.05 -5.26 -8.92
CA VAL A 103 -8.32 -6.40 -8.04
C VAL A 103 -7.09 -6.72 -7.19
N PHE A 104 -5.90 -6.71 -7.81
CA PHE A 104 -4.63 -6.88 -7.11
C PHE A 104 -4.40 -5.76 -6.08
N ALA A 105 -4.55 -4.49 -6.46
CA ALA A 105 -4.37 -3.36 -5.55
C ALA A 105 -5.34 -3.40 -4.36
N THR A 106 -6.62 -3.69 -4.61
CA THR A 106 -7.64 -3.79 -3.56
C THR A 106 -7.39 -5.00 -2.66
N ALA A 107 -7.04 -6.15 -3.24
CA ALA A 107 -6.68 -7.35 -2.48
C ALA A 107 -5.45 -7.10 -1.61
N HIS A 108 -4.44 -6.43 -2.13
CA HIS A 108 -3.23 -6.06 -1.40
C HIS A 108 -3.54 -5.12 -0.23
N ILE A 109 -4.33 -4.07 -0.44
CA ILE A 109 -4.76 -3.14 0.62
C ILE A 109 -5.56 -3.86 1.71
N LEU A 110 -6.45 -4.79 1.33
CA LEU A 110 -7.23 -5.58 2.28
C LEU A 110 -6.35 -6.56 3.08
N LEU A 111 -5.39 -7.22 2.43
CA LEU A 111 -4.44 -8.15 3.05
C LEU A 111 -3.50 -7.44 4.03
N GLN A 112 -3.12 -6.19 3.74
CA GLN A 112 -2.36 -5.34 4.66
C GLN A 112 -3.18 -5.02 5.92
N ARG A 113 -4.48 -4.72 5.78
CA ARG A 113 -5.38 -4.46 6.92
C ARG A 113 -5.59 -5.67 7.83
N THR A 114 -5.46 -6.89 7.31
CA THR A 114 -5.65 -8.11 8.09
C THR A 114 -4.40 -8.53 8.88
N GLY A 115 -3.29 -7.77 8.79
CA GLY A 115 -2.03 -8.08 9.48
C GLY A 115 -1.31 -9.35 8.96
N ARG A 116 -1.80 -9.95 7.87
CA ARG A 116 -1.27 -11.22 7.31
C ARG A 116 -0.07 -11.00 6.39
N LEU A 117 0.14 -9.78 5.91
CA LEU A 117 1.34 -9.35 5.19
C LEU A 117 2.02 -8.27 6.02
N SER A 118 3.14 -8.61 6.66
CA SER A 118 4.05 -7.61 7.22
C SER A 118 4.49 -6.68 6.09
N ILE A 119 4.69 -5.39 6.41
CA ILE A 119 5.27 -4.35 5.52
C ILE A 119 6.55 -4.83 4.81
N MET A 120 7.22 -5.85 5.35
CA MET A 120 8.38 -6.52 4.77
C MET A 120 8.10 -7.25 3.44
N ASN A 121 6.83 -7.48 3.05
CA ASN A 121 6.46 -8.12 1.77
C ASN A 121 5.98 -7.14 0.68
N THR A 122 6.21 -5.83 0.84
CA THR A 122 5.68 -4.81 -0.09
C THR A 122 6.43 -4.74 -1.43
N LEU A 123 7.76 -4.96 -1.42
CA LEU A 123 8.58 -4.97 -2.64
C LEU A 123 8.16 -6.03 -3.67
N PRO A 124 8.00 -7.32 -3.33
CA PRO A 124 7.55 -8.31 -4.31
C PRO A 124 6.13 -8.02 -4.83
N ALA A 125 5.26 -7.41 -4.02
CA ALA A 125 3.93 -6.99 -4.45
C ALA A 125 3.99 -5.84 -5.48
N ILE A 126 4.86 -4.85 -5.26
CA ILE A 126 5.11 -3.76 -6.21
C ILE A 126 5.66 -4.33 -7.51
N VAL A 127 6.70 -5.18 -7.46
CA VAL A 127 7.28 -5.80 -8.66
C VAL A 127 6.21 -6.58 -9.43
N THR A 128 5.40 -7.38 -8.73
CA THR A 128 4.29 -8.12 -9.34
C THR A 128 3.27 -7.18 -10.00
N ALA A 129 2.89 -6.09 -9.32
CA ALA A 129 1.97 -5.09 -9.86
C ALA A 129 2.53 -4.41 -11.11
N THR A 130 3.82 -4.04 -11.09
CA THR A 130 4.53 -3.46 -12.23
C THR A 130 4.54 -4.43 -13.40
N THR A 131 4.96 -5.68 -13.19
CA THR A 131 5.00 -6.70 -14.25
C THR A 131 3.61 -6.93 -14.86
N LEU A 132 2.57 -7.03 -14.02
CA LEU A 132 1.19 -7.16 -14.49
C LEU A 132 0.76 -5.92 -15.28
N LEU A 133 1.09 -4.71 -14.81
CA LEU A 133 0.76 -3.47 -15.51
C LEU A 133 1.42 -3.39 -16.88
N LEU A 134 2.70 -3.72 -17.00
CA LEU A 134 3.42 -3.75 -18.27
C LEU A 134 2.77 -4.74 -19.24
N PHE A 135 2.56 -5.98 -18.80
CA PHE A 135 1.96 -7.03 -19.62
C PHE A 135 0.55 -6.64 -20.08
N MET A 136 -0.26 -6.04 -19.20
CA MET A 136 -1.62 -5.62 -19.52
C MET A 136 -1.67 -4.39 -20.42
N GLY A 137 -0.77 -3.43 -20.22
CA GLY A 137 -0.61 -2.28 -21.11
C GLY A 137 -0.23 -2.71 -22.52
N ALA A 138 0.70 -3.67 -22.64
CA ALA A 138 1.11 -4.27 -23.92
C ALA A 138 -0.05 -4.96 -24.63
N LEU A 139 -0.80 -5.82 -23.93
CA LEU A 139 -1.96 -6.50 -24.54
C LEU A 139 -3.08 -5.53 -24.92
N ALA A 140 -3.33 -4.50 -24.12
CA ALA A 140 -4.36 -3.50 -24.37
C ALA A 140 -4.05 -2.63 -25.59
N VAL A 141 -2.81 -2.17 -25.75
CA VAL A 141 -2.42 -1.38 -26.91
C VAL A 141 -2.35 -2.23 -28.17
N LEU A 142 -1.86 -3.48 -28.06
CA LEU A 142 -1.74 -4.38 -29.20
C LEU A 142 -3.12 -4.75 -29.76
N ASP A 143 -4.09 -5.04 -28.89
CA ASP A 143 -5.48 -5.28 -29.32
C ASP A 143 -6.10 -4.05 -30.01
N ALA A 144 -5.78 -2.84 -29.53
CA ALA A 144 -6.29 -1.61 -30.11
C ALA A 144 -5.64 -1.24 -31.46
N GLU A 145 -4.35 -1.54 -31.64
CA GLU A 145 -3.55 -1.07 -32.77
C GLU A 145 -3.38 -2.15 -33.87
N ARG A 146 -3.42 -3.44 -33.55
CA ARG A 146 -3.05 -4.52 -34.49
C ARG A 146 -3.84 -4.52 -35.81
N ASP A 147 -5.11 -4.13 -35.78
CA ASP A 147 -5.99 -4.11 -36.96
C ASP A 147 -6.06 -2.72 -37.63
N ALA A 148 -5.32 -1.73 -37.13
CA ALA A 148 -5.41 -0.35 -37.61
C ALA A 148 -4.46 -0.04 -38.77
N PRO A 149 -4.90 0.71 -39.79
CA PRO A 149 -4.02 1.14 -40.87
C PRO A 149 -2.97 2.13 -40.34
N ASN A 150 -1.70 1.87 -40.65
CA ASN A 150 -0.51 2.61 -40.20
C ASN A 150 -0.11 2.42 -38.73
N ALA A 151 -0.59 1.37 -38.06
CA ALA A 151 -0.07 1.01 -36.75
C ALA A 151 1.32 0.39 -36.84
N GLU A 152 2.24 0.89 -36.02
CA GLU A 152 3.59 0.33 -35.88
C GLU A 152 3.63 -0.79 -34.83
N ILE A 153 2.74 -0.73 -33.83
CA ILE A 153 2.61 -1.75 -32.76
C ILE A 153 1.80 -2.94 -33.29
N THR A 154 2.46 -3.87 -33.97
CA THR A 154 1.80 -5.01 -34.64
C THR A 154 2.05 -6.36 -33.95
N ASN A 155 3.13 -6.47 -33.19
CA ASN A 155 3.51 -7.67 -32.46
C ASN A 155 3.64 -7.41 -30.95
N PHE A 156 3.71 -8.51 -30.18
CA PHE A 156 3.78 -8.44 -28.72
C PHE A 156 5.10 -7.88 -28.19
N GLY A 157 6.22 -8.09 -28.89
CA GLY A 157 7.52 -7.55 -28.50
C GLY A 157 7.52 -6.01 -28.51
N ASP A 158 7.02 -5.44 -29.60
CA ASP A 158 6.88 -3.99 -29.78
C ASP A 158 5.92 -3.39 -28.76
N ALA A 159 4.79 -4.06 -28.49
CA ALA A 159 3.84 -3.63 -27.48
C ALA A 159 4.42 -3.68 -26.06
N LEU A 160 5.22 -4.70 -25.74
CA LEU A 160 5.89 -4.84 -24.45
C LEU A 160 6.97 -3.77 -24.27
N TRP A 161 7.78 -3.53 -25.30
CA TRP A 161 8.77 -2.45 -25.34
C TRP A 161 8.10 -1.10 -25.12
N TRP A 162 7.07 -0.79 -25.90
CA TRP A 162 6.27 0.43 -25.76
C TRP A 162 5.71 0.60 -24.34
N SER A 163 5.12 -0.46 -23.77
CA SER A 163 4.55 -0.41 -22.42
C SER A 163 5.63 -0.12 -21.36
N THR A 164 6.83 -0.68 -21.53
CA THR A 164 7.97 -0.49 -20.63
C THR A 164 8.45 0.95 -20.69
N VAL A 165 8.68 1.48 -21.88
CA VAL A 165 9.13 2.86 -22.11
C VAL A 165 8.10 3.88 -21.62
N THR A 166 6.81 3.56 -21.75
CA THR A 166 5.71 4.42 -21.29
C THR A 166 5.55 4.41 -19.77
N VAL A 167 5.52 3.24 -19.12
CA VAL A 167 5.35 3.13 -17.66
C VAL A 167 6.58 3.63 -16.91
N THR A 168 7.78 3.41 -17.45
CA THR A 168 9.02 3.98 -16.89
C THR A 168 9.16 5.48 -17.18
N THR A 169 8.20 6.08 -17.89
CA THR A 169 8.18 7.50 -18.26
C THR A 169 9.37 7.96 -19.13
N VAL A 170 10.08 7.03 -19.77
CA VAL A 170 11.20 7.33 -20.67
C VAL A 170 10.71 7.96 -21.97
N GLY A 171 9.68 7.37 -22.59
CA GLY A 171 8.98 7.95 -23.74
C GLY A 171 9.87 8.25 -24.96
N TYR A 172 10.62 7.28 -25.48
CA TYR A 172 11.45 7.47 -26.69
C TYR A 172 10.67 8.00 -27.91
N GLY A 173 9.38 7.66 -28.01
CA GLY A 173 8.52 8.10 -29.12
C GLY A 173 8.79 7.35 -30.43
N ASP A 174 9.50 6.22 -30.35
CA ASP A 174 9.80 5.31 -31.44
C ASP A 174 8.60 4.45 -31.87
N LEU A 175 7.72 4.14 -30.91
CA LEU A 175 6.43 3.50 -31.16
C LEU A 175 5.33 4.33 -30.51
N VAL A 176 4.31 4.71 -31.27
CA VAL A 176 3.20 5.50 -30.76
C VAL A 176 1.87 4.97 -31.29
N PRO A 177 0.87 4.73 -30.43
CA PRO A 177 -0.45 4.32 -30.89
C PRO A 177 -1.12 5.42 -31.72
N VAL A 178 -1.65 5.02 -32.87
CA VAL A 178 -2.30 5.92 -33.83
C VAL A 178 -3.81 5.96 -33.65
N THR A 179 -4.40 4.92 -33.05
CA THR A 179 -5.85 4.84 -32.86
C THR A 179 -6.32 5.68 -31.67
N ALA A 180 -7.56 6.16 -31.74
CA ALA A 180 -8.19 6.88 -30.62
C ALA A 180 -8.26 6.00 -29.35
N VAL A 181 -8.50 4.69 -29.53
CA VAL A 181 -8.55 3.73 -28.44
C VAL A 181 -7.15 3.51 -27.84
N GLY A 182 -6.13 3.26 -28.65
CA GLY A 182 -4.75 3.13 -28.19
C GLY A 182 -4.22 4.37 -27.47
N ARG A 183 -4.59 5.57 -27.93
CA ARG A 183 -4.27 6.83 -27.23
C ARG A 183 -4.97 6.95 -25.87
N SER A 184 -6.22 6.48 -25.76
CA SER A 184 -6.91 6.44 -24.47
C SER A 184 -6.26 5.44 -23.49
N VAL A 185 -5.82 4.28 -23.99
CA VAL A 185 -5.04 3.28 -23.23
C VAL A 185 -3.73 3.90 -22.76
N THR A 186 -3.04 4.63 -23.62
CA THR A 186 -1.80 5.34 -23.30
C THR A 186 -1.99 6.32 -22.15
N ALA A 187 -3.00 7.18 -22.23
CA ALA A 187 -3.28 8.16 -21.19
C ALA A 187 -3.61 7.49 -19.84
N ALA A 188 -4.40 6.42 -19.86
CA ALA A 188 -4.70 5.64 -18.65
C ALA A 188 -3.44 4.98 -18.08
N LEU A 189 -2.60 4.40 -18.94
CA LEU A 189 -1.35 3.73 -18.54
C LEU A 189 -0.37 4.71 -17.90
N MET A 190 -0.25 5.93 -18.43
CA MET A 190 0.57 7.00 -17.86
C MET A 190 0.11 7.40 -16.45
N LEU A 191 -1.20 7.60 -16.23
CA LEU A 191 -1.75 7.95 -14.91
C LEU A 191 -1.47 6.85 -13.88
N VAL A 192 -1.64 5.59 -14.27
CA VAL A 192 -1.37 4.44 -13.41
C VAL A 192 0.13 4.28 -13.15
N GLY A 193 0.98 4.48 -14.15
CA GLY A 193 2.44 4.42 -14.03
C GLY A 193 2.98 5.44 -13.02
N ILE A 194 2.52 6.70 -13.09
CA ILE A 194 2.89 7.74 -12.12
C ILE A 194 2.44 7.36 -10.70
N SER A 195 1.21 6.85 -10.58
CA SER A 195 0.66 6.40 -9.29
C SER A 195 1.49 5.27 -8.67
N LEU A 196 1.98 4.34 -9.50
CA LEU A 196 2.84 3.24 -9.10
C LEU A 196 4.18 3.73 -8.57
N ILE A 197 4.85 4.64 -9.28
CA ILE A 197 6.11 5.25 -8.83
C ILE A 197 5.90 5.95 -7.47
N GLY A 198 4.81 6.69 -7.31
CA GLY A 198 4.45 7.32 -6.04
C GLY A 198 4.27 6.31 -4.90
N ALA A 199 3.64 5.16 -5.17
CA ALA A 199 3.49 4.08 -4.19
C ALA A 199 4.83 3.44 -3.80
N VAL A 200 5.76 3.28 -4.75
CA VAL A 200 7.13 2.80 -4.46
C VAL A 200 7.85 3.78 -3.53
N THR A 201 7.83 5.07 -3.87
CA THR A 201 8.46 6.12 -3.05
C THR A 201 7.88 6.15 -1.64
N ALA A 202 6.55 6.08 -1.50
CA ALA A 202 5.89 6.03 -0.20
C ALA A 202 6.29 4.79 0.61
N SER A 203 6.42 3.63 -0.05
CA SER A 203 6.81 2.37 0.60
C SER A 203 8.25 2.42 1.12
N VAL A 204 9.17 2.98 0.32
CA VAL A 204 10.57 3.17 0.72
C VAL A 204 10.66 4.16 1.88
N SER A 205 9.92 5.28 1.83
CA SER A 205 9.85 6.25 2.93
C SER A 205 9.34 5.60 4.22
N ALA A 206 8.27 4.80 4.14
CA ALA A 206 7.71 4.11 5.30
C ALA A 206 8.72 3.11 5.91
N TRP A 207 9.48 2.41 5.06
CA TRP A 207 10.56 1.54 5.52
C TRP A 207 11.64 2.31 6.28
N PHE A 208 12.13 3.43 5.73
CA PHE A 208 13.13 4.27 6.41
C PHE A 208 12.62 4.78 7.76
N THR A 209 11.40 5.33 7.80
CA THR A 209 10.80 5.81 9.06
C THR A 209 10.64 4.70 10.09
N SER A 210 10.26 3.49 9.66
CA SER A 210 10.15 2.33 10.57
C SER A 210 11.50 1.90 11.15
N ASN A 211 12.56 1.94 10.35
CA ASN A 211 13.89 1.51 10.76
C ASN A 211 14.59 2.54 11.67
N THR A 212 14.31 3.83 11.48
CA THR A 212 14.79 4.90 12.39
C THR A 212 14.00 4.91 13.70
N GLY A 213 12.70 4.61 13.67
CA GLY A 213 11.87 4.52 14.87
C GLY A 213 12.32 3.45 15.87
N SER A 214 12.83 2.31 15.38
CA SER A 214 13.41 1.25 16.22
C SER A 214 14.77 1.59 16.82
N SER A 215 15.60 2.41 16.16
CA SER A 215 16.84 2.90 16.81
C SER A 215 16.55 3.98 17.85
N ASN A 216 15.55 4.84 17.60
CA ASN A 216 15.25 5.95 18.49
C ASN A 216 14.53 5.52 19.79
N SER A 217 13.85 4.36 19.80
CA SER A 217 13.29 3.78 21.03
C SER A 217 14.38 3.29 21.95
N ASP A 218 15.35 2.55 21.41
CA ASP A 218 16.45 1.96 22.17
C ASP A 218 17.36 3.05 22.75
N ASP A 219 17.70 4.06 21.93
CA ASP A 219 18.50 5.22 22.37
C ASP A 219 17.75 6.05 23.44
N SER A 220 16.42 6.14 23.35
CA SER A 220 15.63 6.89 24.33
C SER A 220 15.56 6.17 25.67
N GLU A 221 15.34 4.85 25.70
CA GLU A 221 15.29 4.07 26.93
C GLU A 221 16.64 4.09 27.66
N GLU A 222 17.75 3.98 26.93
CA GLU A 222 19.10 4.06 27.50
C GLU A 222 19.35 5.44 28.15
N SER A 223 18.93 6.53 27.48
CA SER A 223 19.08 7.89 27.99
C SER A 223 18.17 8.18 29.21
N TRP A 224 16.97 7.61 29.26
CA TRP A 224 16.08 7.68 30.43
C TRP A 224 16.67 6.94 31.64
N HIS A 225 17.27 5.77 31.43
CA HIS A 225 17.91 5.00 32.49
C HIS A 225 19.19 5.68 33.00
N GLU A 226 19.95 6.34 32.13
CA GLU A 226 21.13 7.10 32.54
C GLU A 226 20.77 8.33 33.40
N ASN A 227 19.80 9.14 32.98
CA ASN A 227 19.38 10.33 33.73
C ASN A 227 18.78 9.99 35.10
N THR A 228 17.95 8.95 35.19
CA THR A 228 17.39 8.52 36.47
C THR A 228 18.47 8.05 37.46
N GLY A 229 19.55 7.44 36.96
CA GLY A 229 20.72 7.09 37.77
C GLY A 229 21.50 8.32 38.26
N ILE A 230 21.59 9.37 37.44
CA ILE A 230 22.21 10.65 37.81
C ILE A 230 21.38 11.35 38.89
N ASP A 231 20.06 11.42 38.72
CA ASP A 231 19.16 12.06 39.69
C ASP A 231 19.22 11.37 41.07
N GLN A 232 19.29 10.04 41.10
CA GLN A 232 19.50 9.31 42.35
C GLN A 232 20.83 9.64 43.02
N ARG A 233 21.92 9.76 42.24
CA ARG A 233 23.24 10.13 42.77
C ARG A 233 23.25 11.56 43.29
N LEU A 234 22.60 12.49 42.61
CA LEU A 234 22.47 13.88 43.05
C LEU A 234 21.67 13.98 44.36
N GLY A 235 20.52 13.29 44.45
CA GLY A 235 19.73 13.24 45.68
C GLY A 235 20.51 12.64 46.86
N ALA A 236 21.25 11.56 46.64
CA ALA A 236 22.09 10.96 47.67
C ALA A 236 23.24 11.89 48.13
N LEU A 237 23.81 12.69 47.20
CA LEU A 237 24.83 13.68 47.54
C LEU A 237 24.23 14.84 48.36
N GLU A 238 23.03 15.29 48.00
CA GLU A 238 22.31 16.35 48.69
C GLU A 238 21.94 15.94 50.12
N ASP A 239 21.50 14.69 50.31
CA ASP A 239 21.25 14.12 51.64
C ASP A 239 22.52 14.05 52.49
N GLN A 240 23.66 13.64 51.93
CA GLN A 240 24.94 13.63 52.64
C GLN A 240 25.39 15.03 53.06
N ILE A 241 25.24 16.03 52.18
CA ILE A 241 25.58 17.42 52.48
C ILE A 241 24.70 17.94 53.63
N ASN A 242 23.39 17.68 53.57
CA ASN A 242 22.45 18.10 54.62
C ASN A 242 22.74 17.42 55.97
N ASP A 243 23.13 16.15 55.97
CA ASP A 243 23.48 15.44 57.19
C ASP A 243 24.78 15.98 57.82
N ILE A 244 25.81 16.24 57.01
CA ILE A 244 27.05 16.90 57.46
C ILE A 244 26.75 18.28 58.05
N HIS A 245 25.94 19.09 57.38
CA HIS A 245 25.54 20.41 57.87
C HIS A 245 24.82 20.30 59.23
N ARG A 246 23.91 19.32 59.38
CA ARG A 246 23.20 19.07 60.63
C ARG A 246 24.14 18.65 61.76
N VAL A 247 25.12 17.80 61.48
CA VAL A 247 26.14 17.38 62.45
C VAL A 247 26.99 18.58 62.89
N LEU A 248 27.44 19.42 61.96
CA LEU A 248 28.22 20.62 62.26
C LEU A 248 27.45 21.61 63.15
N VAL A 249 26.19 21.92 62.81
CA VAL A 249 25.34 22.81 63.62
C VAL A 249 25.06 22.22 65.01
N SER A 250 24.82 20.91 65.10
CA SER A 250 24.60 20.24 66.37
C SER A 250 25.87 20.16 67.24
N GLY A 251 27.05 20.04 66.62
CA GLY A 251 28.34 20.03 67.29
C GLY A 251 28.70 21.39 67.89
N ASP A 252 28.42 22.47 67.15
CA ASP A 252 28.67 23.84 67.61
C ASP A 252 27.78 24.18 68.82
N SER A 253 26.49 23.81 68.75
CA SER A 253 25.54 24.02 69.86
C SER A 253 25.89 23.26 71.15
N LYS A 254 26.55 22.10 71.05
CA LYS A 254 27.03 21.34 72.22
C LYS A 254 28.30 21.96 72.81
N THR A 255 29.16 22.50 71.96
CA THR A 255 30.42 23.14 72.37
C THR A 255 30.14 24.47 73.08
N GLU A 256 29.23 25.29 72.56
CA GLU A 256 28.79 26.53 73.22
C GLU A 256 28.11 26.27 74.58
N ARG A 257 27.30 25.21 74.69
CA ARG A 257 26.67 24.81 75.96
C ARG A 257 27.68 24.34 76.99
N SER A 258 28.65 23.51 76.57
CA SER A 258 29.72 23.03 77.44
C SER A 258 30.62 24.18 77.93
N ASP A 259 30.92 25.14 77.07
CA ASP A 259 31.72 26.33 77.44
C ASP A 259 30.94 27.30 78.33
N ALA A 260 29.63 27.43 78.15
CA ALA A 260 28.78 28.22 79.03
C ALA A 260 28.70 27.60 80.44
N ASP A 261 28.50 26.29 80.54
CA ASP A 261 28.47 25.55 81.80
C ASP A 261 29.82 25.62 82.53
N ALA A 262 30.94 25.50 81.80
CA ALA A 262 32.29 25.63 82.34
C ALA A 262 32.62 27.06 82.84
N ARG A 263 32.04 28.09 82.25
CA ARG A 263 32.18 29.49 82.73
C ARG A 263 31.35 29.74 83.99
N HIS A 264 30.14 29.20 84.07
CA HIS A 264 29.31 29.31 85.27
C HIS A 264 29.92 28.59 86.48
N ALA A 265 30.61 27.46 86.27
CA ALA A 265 31.30 26.73 87.33
C ALA A 265 32.54 27.44 87.91
N ARG A 266 33.10 28.45 87.23
CA ARG A 266 34.28 29.22 87.70
C ARG A 266 33.92 30.49 88.48
N GLN A 267 32.64 30.83 88.60
CA GLN A 267 32.15 32.05 89.27
C GLN A 267 31.65 31.84 90.71
N TYR A 268 31.83 30.64 91.28
CA TYR A 268 31.59 30.30 92.68
C TYR A 268 32.88 29.74 93.30
#